data_AF-A0A3N5S8I5-F1
#
_entry.id   AF-A0A3N5S8I5-F1
#
_cell.length_a   1.000
_cell.length_b   1.000
_cell.length_c   1.000
_cell.angle_alpha   90.00
_cell.angle_beta   90.00
_cell.angle_gamma   90.00
#
_symmetry.space_group_name_H-M   'P 1'
#
loop_
_entity.id
_entity.type
_entity.pdbx_description
1 polymer ?
#
loop_
_entity_poly.entity_id
_entity_poly.type
_entity_poly.pdbx_seq_one_letter_code
_entity_poly.pdbx_strand_id
1 'polypeptide(L)'
;MPMVVNISAIKEMPKNQVHEYDMFGNPLNKFPFKNQVEPKAMGSGVIIDRRGYIVTNHHVIKDTRSIKITLSDRREFSCSVLGADPATDIAVIKIDDKVPADLPVIEMADSEKLEVGELVIAIGNPFGFSHTVTTGIVSATGRQSVGLADYEY
;
A
#
# COMPACT_ATOMS: atom_id res chain seq x y z
N MET A 1 16.27 13.60 -1.78
CA MET A 1 15.83 12.23 -1.42
C MET A 1 14.49 11.98 -2.11
N PRO A 2 14.25 10.78 -2.66
CA PRO A 2 12.95 10.46 -3.27
C PRO A 2 11.83 10.51 -2.21
N MET A 3 10.67 11.01 -2.63
CA MET A 3 9.48 11.21 -1.78
C MET A 3 8.56 9.99 -1.80
N VAL A 4 8.92 8.98 -2.61
CA VAL A 4 8.22 7.71 -2.74
C VAL A 4 8.79 6.74 -1.69
N VAL A 5 7.89 6.11 -0.94
CA VAL A 5 8.21 5.19 0.15
C VAL A 5 7.70 3.79 -0.13
N ASN A 6 8.35 2.79 0.45
CA ASN A 6 7.81 1.44 0.49
C ASN A 6 6.80 1.32 1.64
N ILE A 7 5.70 0.60 1.41
CA ILE A 7 4.71 0.29 2.42
C ILE A 7 4.68 -1.22 2.60
N SER A 8 4.84 -1.67 3.84
CA SER A 8 4.67 -3.05 4.26
C SER A 8 3.54 -3.09 5.28
N ALA A 9 2.50 -3.85 4.97
CA ALA A 9 1.33 -3.95 5.82
C ALA A 9 1.07 -5.40 6.18
N ILE A 10 1.02 -5.68 7.47
CA ILE A 10 0.75 -7.03 7.99
C ILE A 10 -0.76 -7.19 8.06
N LYS A 11 -1.32 -8.12 7.29
CA LYS A 11 -2.77 -8.36 7.25
C LYS A 11 -3.24 -9.06 8.53
N GLU A 12 -4.46 -8.75 8.94
CA GLU A 12 -5.14 -9.51 9.99
C GLU A 12 -5.43 -10.93 9.47
N MET A 13 -4.94 -11.94 10.18
CA MET A 13 -5.32 -13.32 9.86
C MET A 13 -6.75 -13.57 10.33
N PRO A 14 -7.63 -14.11 9.48
CA PRO A 14 -8.87 -14.68 9.99
C PRO A 14 -8.50 -15.82 10.94
N LYS A 15 -9.06 -15.82 12.16
CA LYS A 15 -8.93 -16.93 13.11
C LYS A 15 -9.71 -18.14 12.59
N ASN A 16 -9.26 -18.76 11.51
CA ASN A 16 -9.83 -20.00 11.04
C ASN A 16 -9.22 -21.13 11.89
N GLN A 17 -9.93 -21.52 12.95
CA GLN A 17 -9.65 -22.79 13.61
C GLN A 17 -10.09 -23.87 12.61
N VAL A 18 -9.13 -24.43 11.88
CA VAL A 18 -9.39 -25.62 11.07
C VAL A 18 -9.67 -26.73 12.07
N HIS A 19 -10.94 -27.06 12.26
CA HIS A 19 -11.32 -28.24 13.02
C HIS A 19 -11.14 -29.43 12.08
N GLU A 20 -10.02 -30.11 12.22
CA GLU A 20 -9.82 -31.40 11.57
C GLU A 20 -10.50 -32.46 12.45
N TYR A 21 -11.47 -33.17 11.89
CA TYR A 21 -12.18 -34.24 12.58
C TYR A 21 -11.70 -35.58 12.03
N ASP A 22 -11.51 -36.57 12.90
CA ASP A 22 -11.30 -37.94 12.46
C ASP A 22 -12.58 -38.52 11.84
N MET A 23 -12.47 -39.73 11.27
CA MET A 23 -13.61 -40.47 10.71
C MET A 23 -14.73 -40.77 11.73
N PHE A 24 -14.46 -40.58 13.03
CA PHE A 24 -15.38 -40.81 14.14
C PHE A 24 -15.92 -39.50 14.74
N GLY A 25 -15.65 -38.36 14.10
CA GLY A 25 -16.13 -37.05 14.54
C GLY A 25 -15.41 -36.47 15.75
N ASN A 26 -14.27 -37.03 16.17
CA ASN A 26 -13.46 -36.45 17.23
C ASN A 26 -12.49 -35.42 16.66
N PRO A 27 -12.25 -34.30 17.37
CA PRO A 27 -11.26 -33.31 16.94
C PRO A 27 -9.85 -33.91 16.98
N LEU A 28 -9.19 -33.96 15.84
CA LEU A 28 -7.78 -34.33 15.68
C LEU A 28 -6.93 -33.20 16.26
N ASN A 29 -6.69 -33.25 17.56
CA ASN A 29 -5.82 -32.29 18.21
C ASN A 29 -4.37 -32.77 18.09
N LYS A 30 -3.58 -32.07 17.26
CA LYS A 30 -2.10 -32.01 17.16
C LYS A 30 -1.49 -32.56 15.87
N PHE A 31 -1.22 -31.64 14.94
CA PHE A 31 0.06 -31.60 14.23
C PHE A 31 0.65 -30.18 14.30
N PRO A 32 1.90 -29.98 14.74
CA PRO A 32 2.55 -28.68 14.76
C PRO A 32 3.13 -28.38 13.37
N PHE A 33 2.29 -28.18 12.38
CA PHE A 33 2.67 -27.53 11.12
C PHE A 33 1.77 -26.31 11.02
N LYS A 34 2.25 -25.08 10.89
CA LYS A 34 3.37 -24.54 10.12
C LYS A 34 3.60 -23.14 10.72
N ASN A 35 4.82 -22.59 10.71
CA ASN A 35 5.00 -21.15 10.94
C ASN A 35 4.00 -20.42 10.03
N GLN A 36 2.89 -19.92 10.58
CA GLN A 36 1.88 -19.24 9.79
C GLN A 36 2.54 -17.93 9.37
N VAL A 37 2.98 -17.87 8.11
CA VAL A 37 3.55 -16.66 7.55
C VAL A 37 2.43 -15.63 7.56
N GLU A 38 2.57 -14.59 8.38
CA GLU A 38 1.63 -13.47 8.36
C GLU A 38 1.53 -12.94 6.92
N PRO A 39 0.32 -12.91 6.33
CA PRO A 39 0.15 -12.38 5.00
C PRO A 39 0.59 -10.91 5.01
N LYS A 40 1.57 -10.59 4.19
CA LYS A 40 2.07 -9.21 4.03
C LYS A 40 1.56 -8.66 2.73
N ALA A 41 0.91 -7.50 2.78
CA ALA A 41 0.75 -6.66 1.61
C ALA A 41 1.98 -5.75 1.48
N MET A 42 2.38 -5.53 0.24
CA MET A 42 3.43 -4.60 -0.13
C MET A 42 2.87 -3.59 -1.11
N GLY A 43 3.33 -2.36 -1.01
CA GLY A 43 2.91 -1.29 -1.88
C GLY A 43 3.87 -0.12 -1.83
N SER A 44 3.47 0.98 -2.46
CA SER A 44 4.20 2.24 -2.42
C SER A 44 3.30 3.36 -1.94
N GLY A 45 3.91 4.42 -1.45
CA GLY A 45 3.21 5.65 -1.08
C GLY A 45 4.05 6.87 -1.40
N VAL A 46 3.43 8.04 -1.33
CA VAL A 46 4.09 9.32 -1.57
C VAL A 46 3.87 10.24 -0.38
N ILE A 47 4.95 10.84 0.11
CA ILE A 47 4.89 11.80 1.22
C ILE A 47 4.41 13.15 0.68
N ILE A 48 3.27 13.63 1.18
CA ILE A 48 2.59 14.85 0.71
C ILE A 48 2.71 16.05 1.65
N ASP A 49 3.20 15.85 2.88
CA ASP A 49 3.31 16.93 3.87
C ASP A 49 4.38 16.66 4.92
N ARG A 50 5.03 17.72 5.42
CA ARG A 50 6.12 17.67 6.41
C ARG A 50 5.70 17.15 7.79
N ARG A 51 4.41 17.07 8.07
CA ARG A 51 3.82 16.46 9.27
C ARG A 51 3.72 14.92 9.15
N GLY A 52 4.28 14.33 8.10
CA GLY A 52 4.36 12.89 7.89
C GLY A 52 3.09 12.27 7.29
N TYR A 53 2.35 13.02 6.47
CA TYR A 53 1.19 12.49 5.74
C TYR A 53 1.62 11.82 4.44
N ILE A 54 1.07 10.63 4.18
CA ILE A 54 1.44 9.79 3.05
C ILE A 54 0.17 9.31 2.36
N VAL A 55 0.13 9.43 1.03
CA VAL A 55 -0.93 8.88 0.19
C VAL A 55 -0.50 7.53 -0.35
N THR A 56 -1.42 6.57 -0.34
CA THR A 56 -1.25 5.22 -0.90
C THR A 56 -2.58 4.68 -1.40
N ASN A 57 -2.58 3.46 -1.91
CA ASN A 57 -3.79 2.77 -2.30
C ASN A 57 -4.51 2.15 -1.09
N HIS A 58 -5.84 2.17 -1.13
CA HIS A 58 -6.66 1.57 -0.06
C HIS A 58 -6.42 0.06 0.05
N HIS A 59 -6.35 -0.66 -1.07
CA HIS A 59 -6.15 -2.11 -1.07
C HIS A 59 -4.84 -2.55 -0.37
N VAL A 60 -3.81 -1.69 -0.38
CA VAL A 60 -2.53 -1.93 0.32
C VAL A 60 -2.77 -2.01 1.83
N ILE A 61 -3.52 -1.06 2.37
CA ILE A 61 -3.73 -0.87 3.81
C ILE A 61 -4.99 -1.55 4.38
N LYS A 62 -5.85 -2.10 3.52
CA LYS A 62 -7.11 -2.76 3.91
C LYS A 62 -6.87 -3.98 4.82
N ASP A 63 -7.64 -4.16 5.89
CA ASP A 63 -7.57 -5.30 6.81
C ASP A 63 -6.14 -5.55 7.35
N THR A 64 -5.43 -4.47 7.69
CA THR A 64 -4.06 -4.53 8.20
C THR A 64 -4.01 -4.31 9.71
N ARG A 65 -3.24 -5.15 10.38
CA ARG A 65 -2.93 -5.05 11.80
C ARG A 65 -1.90 -3.97 12.09
N SER A 66 -0.90 -3.86 11.22
CA SER A 66 0.17 -2.87 11.37
C SER A 66 0.68 -2.45 9.99
N ILE A 67 1.06 -1.18 9.92
CA ILE A 67 1.60 -0.56 8.72
C ILE A 67 2.96 0.01 9.07
N LYS A 68 3.95 -0.32 8.25
CA LYS A 68 5.30 0.22 8.34
C LYS A 68 5.69 0.79 7.00
N ILE A 69 6.29 1.98 7.03
CA ILE A 69 6.91 2.57 5.85
C ILE A 69 8.43 2.43 5.92
N THR A 70 9.06 2.36 4.76
CA THR A 70 10.52 2.42 4.62
C THR A 70 10.86 3.53 3.63
N LEU A 71 11.65 4.51 4.08
CA LEU A 71 12.21 5.56 3.25
C LEU A 71 13.36 5.02 2.39
N SER A 72 13.77 5.77 1.36
CA SER A 72 14.89 5.40 0.49
C SER A 72 16.25 5.31 1.19
N ASP A 73 16.40 6.02 2.31
CA ASP A 73 17.59 5.95 3.17
C ASP A 73 17.52 4.81 4.19
N ARG A 74 16.53 3.92 4.05
CA ARG A 74 16.25 2.76 4.90
C ARG A 74 15.75 3.07 6.31
N ARG A 75 15.40 4.33 6.62
CA ARG A 75 14.67 4.64 7.85
C ARG A 75 13.27 4.02 7.80
N GLU A 76 12.86 3.41 8.89
CA GLU A 76 11.54 2.79 9.04
C GLU A 76 10.70 3.55 10.06
N PHE A 77 9.40 3.67 9.79
CA PHE A 77 8.45 4.32 10.69
C PHE A 77 7.15 3.53 10.78
N SER A 78 6.55 3.53 11.97
CA SER A 78 5.20 3.00 12.15
C SER A 78 4.18 4.04 11.68
N CYS A 79 3.08 3.57 11.09
CA CYS A 79 2.02 4.44 10.62
C CYS A 79 0.63 3.97 11.04
N SER A 80 -0.24 4.96 11.26
CA SER A 80 -1.67 4.78 11.46
C SER A 80 -2.45 5.25 10.23
N VAL A 81 -3.61 4.65 10.00
CA VAL A 81 -4.53 5.09 8.96
C VAL A 81 -5.28 6.33 9.46
N LEU A 82 -5.19 7.42 8.72
CA LEU A 82 -5.94 8.65 9.00
C LEU A 82 -7.33 8.60 8.35
N GLY A 83 -7.40 8.06 7.14
CA GLY A 83 -8.64 7.91 6.39
C GLY A 83 -8.41 7.11 5.11
N ALA A 84 -9.47 6.49 4.60
CA ALA A 84 -9.44 5.78 3.34
C ALA A 84 -10.78 5.91 2.61
N ASP A 85 -10.72 5.91 1.29
CA ASP A 85 -11.86 5.89 0.40
C ASP A 85 -11.77 4.63 -0.49
N PRO A 86 -12.56 3.59 -0.20
CA PRO A 86 -12.61 2.39 -1.01
C PRO A 86 -13.09 2.62 -2.45
N ALA A 87 -13.92 3.65 -2.71
CA ALA A 87 -14.49 3.89 -4.03
C ALA A 87 -13.44 4.38 -5.04
N THR A 88 -12.47 5.16 -4.58
CA THR A 88 -11.35 5.64 -5.40
C THR A 88 -10.06 4.84 -5.22
N ASP A 89 -10.08 3.81 -4.36
CA ASP A 89 -8.91 3.04 -3.93
C ASP A 89 -7.76 3.92 -3.37
N ILE A 90 -8.09 4.97 -2.62
CA ILE A 90 -7.11 5.90 -2.02
C ILE A 90 -7.13 5.79 -0.49
N ALA A 91 -5.96 5.89 0.14
CA ALA A 91 -5.83 6.02 1.57
C ALA A 91 -4.76 7.04 1.97
N VAL A 92 -4.97 7.68 3.12
CA VAL A 92 -4.01 8.56 3.78
C VAL A 92 -3.56 7.90 5.08
N ILE A 93 -2.26 7.70 5.21
CA ILE A 93 -1.62 7.23 6.44
C ILE A 93 -0.73 8.32 7.02
N LYS A 94 -0.43 8.22 8.32
CA LYS A 94 0.38 9.17 9.06
C LYS A 94 1.48 8.46 9.83
N ILE A 95 2.69 9.03 9.81
CA ILE A 95 3.79 8.59 10.68
C ILE A 95 3.41 8.84 12.15
N ASP A 96 3.45 7.79 12.96
CA ASP A 96 3.14 7.86 14.40
C ASP A 96 4.33 8.32 15.24
N ASP A 97 5.54 7.96 14.79
CA ASP A 97 6.80 8.33 15.41
C ASP A 97 7.12 9.83 15.23
N LYS A 98 8.19 10.30 15.87
CA LYS A 98 8.70 11.65 15.66
C LYS A 98 9.09 11.85 14.20
N VAL A 99 8.35 12.70 13.50
CA VAL A 99 8.59 13.01 12.09
C VAL A 99 9.98 13.65 11.91
N PRO A 100 10.83 13.14 11.00
CA PRO A 100 12.13 13.71 10.73
C PRO A 100 12.05 15.13 10.15
N ALA A 101 12.97 16.01 10.55
CA ALA A 101 13.02 17.38 10.04
C ALA A 101 13.41 17.45 8.55
N ASP A 102 14.12 16.44 8.07
CA ASP A 102 14.63 16.27 6.71
C ASP A 102 13.70 15.42 5.83
N LEU A 103 12.44 15.21 6.25
CA LEU A 103 11.49 14.40 5.49
C LEU A 103 11.25 15.02 4.09
N PRO A 104 11.52 14.28 2.99
CA PRO A 104 11.26 14.76 1.64
C PRO A 104 9.75 14.76 1.38
N VAL A 105 9.24 15.83 0.77
CA VAL A 105 7.81 16.01 0.49
C VAL A 105 7.62 16.40 -0.97
N ILE A 106 6.63 15.78 -1.63
CA ILE A 106 6.29 16.10 -3.02
C ILE A 106 5.57 17.44 -3.12
N GLU A 107 5.93 18.21 -4.13
CA GLU A 107 5.13 19.35 -4.58
C GLU A 107 4.04 18.83 -5.52
N MET A 108 2.78 19.11 -5.18
CA MET A 108 1.64 18.68 -6.00
C MET A 108 1.42 19.69 -7.13
N ALA A 109 1.38 19.18 -8.36
CA ALA A 109 1.00 19.95 -9.53
C ALA A 109 -0.50 19.84 -9.80
N ASP A 110 -1.01 20.77 -10.60
CA ASP A 110 -2.39 20.79 -11.05
C ASP A 110 -2.58 19.79 -12.21
N SER A 111 -3.32 18.71 -11.95
CA SER A 111 -3.57 17.67 -12.94
C SER A 111 -4.52 18.10 -14.07
N GLU A 112 -5.31 19.17 -13.91
CA GLU A 112 -6.22 19.65 -14.95
C GLU A 112 -5.48 20.28 -16.14
N LYS A 113 -4.20 20.63 -15.94
CA LYS A 113 -3.33 21.21 -16.97
C LYS A 113 -2.55 20.16 -17.77
N LEU A 114 -2.68 18.88 -17.45
CA LEU A 114 -1.99 17.81 -18.15
C LEU A 114 -2.52 17.66 -19.58
N GLU A 115 -1.60 17.52 -20.54
CA GLU A 115 -1.91 17.32 -21.95
C GLU A 115 -1.48 15.93 -22.43
N VAL A 116 -2.21 15.36 -23.39
CA VAL A 116 -1.84 14.09 -24.03
C VAL A 116 -0.53 14.28 -24.80
N GLY A 117 0.43 13.38 -24.57
CA GLY A 117 1.77 13.46 -25.17
C GLY A 117 2.84 14.06 -24.25
N GLU A 118 2.47 14.65 -23.11
CA GLU A 118 3.45 15.11 -22.13
C GLU A 118 4.25 13.95 -21.54
N LEU A 119 5.53 14.19 -21.28
CA LEU A 119 6.42 13.21 -20.66
C LEU A 119 6.05 12.99 -19.21
N VAL A 120 6.00 11.72 -18.80
CA VAL A 120 5.74 11.31 -17.42
C VAL A 120 6.78 10.34 -16.92
N ILE A 121 6.99 10.37 -15.60
CA ILE A 121 7.85 9.42 -14.89
C ILE A 121 6.98 8.75 -13.83
N ALA A 122 6.82 7.44 -13.94
CA ALA A 122 6.23 6.61 -12.91
C ALA A 122 7.32 6.09 -11.98
N ILE A 123 7.15 6.30 -10.68
CA ILE A 123 8.08 5.86 -9.63
C ILE A 123 7.31 4.98 -8.66
N GLY A 124 7.79 3.75 -8.45
CA GLY A 124 7.23 2.81 -7.48
C GLY A 124 8.31 2.01 -6.78
N ASN A 125 7.95 1.27 -5.74
CA ASN A 125 8.80 0.29 -5.07
C ASN A 125 8.01 -0.99 -4.80
N PRO A 126 7.72 -1.79 -5.85
CA PRO A 126 6.82 -2.95 -5.73
C PRO A 126 7.43 -4.13 -4.96
N PHE A 127 8.76 -4.20 -4.81
CA PHE A 127 9.46 -5.33 -4.20
C PHE A 127 10.31 -4.98 -2.96
N GLY A 128 10.29 -3.72 -2.50
CA GLY A 128 10.99 -3.30 -1.28
C GLY A 128 12.51 -3.21 -1.37
N PHE A 129 13.14 -3.67 -2.46
CA PHE A 129 14.61 -3.71 -2.60
C PHE A 129 15.18 -2.57 -3.47
N SER A 130 14.38 -2.00 -4.38
CA SER A 130 14.82 -0.91 -5.26
C SER A 130 13.63 -0.13 -5.81
N HIS A 131 13.79 1.20 -5.90
CA HIS A 131 12.83 2.03 -6.63
C HIS A 131 12.86 1.63 -8.12
N THR A 132 11.69 1.35 -8.68
CA THR A 132 11.48 1.18 -10.10
C THR A 132 11.05 2.52 -10.68
N VAL A 133 11.77 2.96 -11.71
CA VAL A 133 11.46 4.19 -12.45
C VAL A 133 11.14 3.80 -13.89
N THR A 134 9.99 4.24 -14.38
CA THR A 134 9.54 4.01 -15.76
C THR A 134 9.19 5.36 -16.39
N THR A 135 9.65 5.60 -17.61
CA THR A 135 9.33 6.81 -18.37
C THR A 135 8.28 6.48 -19.43
N GLY A 136 7.43 7.46 -19.74
CA GLY A 136 6.39 7.32 -20.76
C GLY A 136 5.79 8.67 -21.13
N ILE A 137 4.61 8.62 -21.73
CA ILE A 137 3.81 9.81 -22.05
C ILE A 137 2.40 9.69 -21.49
N VAL A 138 1.75 10.82 -21.24
CA VAL A 138 0.30 10.86 -20.97
C VAL A 138 -0.42 10.32 -22.20
N SER A 139 -1.09 9.17 -22.06
CA SER A 139 -1.81 8.53 -23.17
C SER A 139 -3.23 9.04 -23.36
N ALA A 140 -3.87 9.53 -22.30
CA ALA A 140 -5.22 10.09 -22.29
C ALA A 140 -5.46 10.82 -20.96
N THR A 141 -6.33 11.84 -20.98
CA THR A 141 -6.86 12.51 -19.78
C THR A 141 -8.36 12.24 -19.62
N GLY A 142 -8.90 12.43 -18.42
CA GLY A 142 -10.35 12.36 -18.19
C GLY A 142 -11.00 10.99 -18.40
N ARG A 143 -10.26 9.88 -18.27
CA ARG A 143 -10.84 8.54 -18.29
C ARG A 143 -11.74 8.35 -17.06
N GLN A 144 -13.03 8.64 -17.20
CA GLN A 144 -14.06 8.10 -16.33
C GLN A 144 -14.24 6.64 -16.73
N SER A 145 -14.19 5.74 -15.74
CA SER A 145 -14.20 4.29 -15.92
C SER A 145 -15.11 3.84 -17.07
N VAL A 146 -14.52 3.45 -18.21
CA VAL A 146 -15.22 2.63 -19.20
C VAL A 146 -15.41 1.30 -18.49
N GLY A 147 -16.65 0.99 -18.14
CA GLY A 147 -17.07 -0.09 -17.22
C GLY A 147 -16.49 -1.46 -17.51
N LEU A 148 -15.26 -1.69 -17.05
CA LEU A 148 -14.56 -2.97 -17.10
C LEU A 148 -14.35 -3.58 -15.70
N ALA A 149 -14.80 -2.91 -14.65
CA ALA A 149 -14.80 -3.44 -13.28
C ALA A 149 -16.07 -4.27 -12.94
N ASP A 150 -17.09 -4.25 -13.80
CA ASP A 150 -18.38 -4.95 -13.59
C ASP A 150 -18.52 -6.22 -14.44
N TYR A 151 -17.42 -6.96 -14.67
CA TYR A 151 -17.46 -8.28 -15.30
C TYR A 151 -16.62 -9.29 -14.55
N GLU A 152 -17.06 -9.66 -13.34
CA GLU A 152 -16.88 -11.03 -12.85
C GLU A 152 -18.24 -11.50 -12.29
N TYR A 153 -18.76 -12.57 -12.90
CA TYR A 153 -19.99 -13.28 -12.55
C TYR A 153 -19.65 -14.49 -11.68
#